data_AF-A0A8J4C307-F1
#
_entry.id   AF-A0A8J4C307-F1
#
_cell.length_a   1.000
_cell.length_b   1.000
_cell.length_c   1.000
_cell.angle_alpha   90.00
_cell.angle_beta   90.00
_cell.angle_gamma   90.00
#
_symmetry.space_group_name_H-M   'P 1'
#
loop_
_entity.id
_entity.type
_entity.pdbx_description
1 polymer ?
#
loop_
_entity_poly.entity_id
_entity_poly.type
_entity_poly.pdbx_seq_one_letter_code
_entity_poly.pdbx_strand_id
1 'polypeptide(L)'
;MLSVVVLISTLLFLFVQVPQGAGLLLEVLRYASENVDKSLEQELRVIIEVSSLASRSSTINSADLAGLAKHVCAARCNTTFNQTMANSKDSFERFWSLTEDPGLAIATRRSVLACIILHWILQKERKFDDHAEKDLENITRWFYNVHLHSVAQRGLLEYLHISKSGGTSFSEAAALNDCSMAPGIGQVEELGDLPRWINGTAFEEVTGGIDIMWSYYSTKGRPSEGQTCTRRRAYLKEFGYNYVSNEFTLHGGSSERNTHVCPQMVNVVTLRDPDTRLASHLHYMLARVKKRLLGKNGKVDEGNFFDIFCAGNVTVWERLAPTAIDNYNVRSFIGERGFHMPVGGIGPEDVEIARRLLLQFDLVLDLDAGSETVDLAIQQGLGWNLSMLDLHVRSSSWALSKLNYSKEDCPNDELLRTLRNRQNPDRALYSTGRTLALLDGVFLGVARALGLRPVVLATMEVAAGVLVPRDETGCGLMRPAAVEGARRGDAATARGGGGKASRSSAK
;
A
#
# COMPACT_ATOMS: atom_id res chain seq x y z
N MET A 1 -5.25 18.71 -9.96
CA MET A 1 -4.42 17.47 -10.01
C MET A 1 -2.94 17.75 -10.29
N LEU A 2 -2.55 18.60 -11.26
CA LEU A 2 -1.13 18.92 -11.49
C LEU A 2 -0.40 19.51 -10.26
N SER A 3 -1.08 20.29 -9.40
CA SER A 3 -0.45 20.97 -8.27
C SER A 3 0.08 20.06 -7.16
N VAL A 4 -0.48 18.84 -6.99
CA VAL A 4 -0.08 17.91 -5.92
C VAL A 4 1.17 17.09 -6.29
N VAL A 5 1.44 16.89 -7.58
CA VAL A 5 2.65 16.17 -8.05
C VAL A 5 3.89 17.07 -7.93
N VAL A 6 3.74 18.36 -8.29
CA VAL A 6 4.78 19.37 -8.09
C VAL A 6 5.05 19.58 -6.60
N LEU A 7 4.00 19.54 -5.78
CA LEU A 7 4.08 19.62 -4.33
C LEU A 7 5.10 18.60 -3.79
N ILE A 8 4.87 17.33 -4.03
CA ILE A 8 5.58 16.31 -3.28
C ILE A 8 7.07 16.17 -3.73
N SER A 9 7.37 16.40 -5.01
CA SER A 9 8.76 16.35 -5.50
C SER A 9 9.64 17.51 -5.00
N THR A 10 9.05 18.67 -4.65
CA THR A 10 9.83 19.82 -4.18
C THR A 10 10.06 19.80 -2.66
N LEU A 11 9.12 19.21 -1.90
CA LEU A 11 9.28 18.97 -0.45
C LEU A 11 10.58 18.23 -0.14
N LEU A 12 10.93 17.25 -0.95
CA LEU A 12 12.08 16.38 -0.73
C LEU A 12 13.41 16.94 -1.23
N PHE A 13 13.39 17.82 -2.23
CA PHE A 13 14.57 18.62 -2.56
C PHE A 13 15.01 19.49 -1.38
N LEU A 14 14.06 20.04 -0.60
CA LEU A 14 14.35 20.75 0.65
C LEU A 14 14.91 19.80 1.73
N PHE A 15 14.35 18.59 1.86
CA PHE A 15 14.87 17.59 2.82
C PHE A 15 16.32 17.14 2.54
N VAL A 16 16.78 17.15 1.29
CA VAL A 16 18.15 16.74 0.92
C VAL A 16 19.17 17.87 1.15
N GLN A 17 18.75 19.13 1.11
CA GLN A 17 19.67 20.28 1.11
C GLN A 17 19.69 21.11 2.40
N VAL A 18 18.70 20.97 3.28
CA VAL A 18 18.62 21.81 4.49
C VAL A 18 19.53 21.24 5.59
N PRO A 19 20.49 22.03 6.12
CA PRO A 19 21.32 21.63 7.25
C PRO A 19 20.45 21.33 8.48
N GLN A 20 20.86 20.35 9.29
CA GLN A 20 20.18 19.97 10.53
C GLN A 20 19.89 21.21 11.40
N GLY A 21 18.61 21.60 11.55
CA GLY A 21 18.22 22.78 12.31
C GLY A 21 16.71 23.02 12.39
N ALA A 22 16.32 23.78 13.42
CA ALA A 22 14.96 24.27 13.63
C ALA A 22 14.46 25.05 12.40
N GLY A 23 13.21 24.80 11.98
CA GLY A 23 12.61 25.39 10.78
C GLY A 23 12.29 24.39 9.66
N LEU A 24 12.83 23.17 9.67
CA LEU A 24 12.51 22.18 8.62
C LEU A 24 11.03 21.75 8.66
N LEU A 25 10.45 21.59 9.85
CA LEU A 25 9.02 21.29 9.99
C LEU A 25 8.16 22.43 9.43
N LEU A 26 8.56 23.69 9.65
CA LEU A 26 7.88 24.84 9.07
C LEU A 26 8.01 24.87 7.56
N GLU A 27 9.15 24.49 6.98
CA GLU A 27 9.29 24.41 5.52
C GLU A 27 8.42 23.31 4.92
N VAL A 28 8.35 22.17 5.57
CA VAL A 28 7.49 21.04 5.16
C VAL A 28 6.02 21.44 5.24
N LEU A 29 5.61 22.10 6.32
CA LEU A 29 4.22 22.53 6.51
C LEU A 29 3.86 23.73 5.64
N ARG A 30 4.74 24.73 5.50
CA ARG A 30 4.57 25.88 4.61
C ARG A 30 4.42 25.45 3.17
N TYR A 31 5.27 24.54 2.73
CA TYR A 31 5.19 24.07 1.37
C TYR A 31 3.95 23.18 1.15
N ALA A 32 3.60 22.35 2.14
CA ALA A 32 2.32 21.62 2.15
C ALA A 32 1.14 22.58 2.04
N SER A 33 1.18 23.75 2.70
CA SER A 33 0.12 24.78 2.68
C SER A 33 0.06 25.60 1.39
N GLU A 34 1.21 25.97 0.82
CA GLU A 34 1.31 26.75 -0.43
C GLU A 34 0.71 26.02 -1.65
N ASN A 35 0.53 24.69 -1.56
CA ASN A 35 -0.03 23.87 -2.64
C ASN A 35 -1.34 23.15 -2.24
N VAL A 36 -2.00 23.62 -1.18
CA VAL A 36 -3.33 23.13 -0.76
C VAL A 36 -4.36 23.56 -1.80
N ASP A 37 -4.93 22.58 -2.49
CA ASP A 37 -6.26 22.75 -3.06
C ASP A 37 -7.32 22.48 -1.97
N LYS A 38 -8.53 23.04 -2.11
CA LYS A 38 -9.68 22.80 -1.22
C LYS A 38 -9.96 21.31 -1.00
N SER A 39 -9.56 20.47 -1.96
CA SER A 39 -9.59 19.02 -1.86
C SER A 39 -8.76 18.48 -0.68
N LEU A 40 -7.56 19.01 -0.40
CA LEU A 40 -6.72 18.54 0.70
C LEU A 40 -7.32 18.88 2.06
N GLU A 41 -7.89 20.08 2.25
CA GLU A 41 -8.58 20.43 3.50
C GLU A 41 -9.73 19.44 3.79
N GLN A 42 -10.50 19.12 2.75
CA GLN A 42 -11.61 18.17 2.86
C GLN A 42 -11.12 16.76 3.21
N GLU A 43 -10.06 16.26 2.56
CA GLU A 43 -9.51 14.93 2.87
C GLU A 43 -8.90 14.84 4.26
N LEU A 44 -8.24 15.91 4.75
CA LEU A 44 -7.76 15.95 6.13
C LEU A 44 -8.91 15.80 7.13
N ARG A 45 -10.05 16.49 6.88
CA ARG A 45 -11.26 16.35 7.71
C ARG A 45 -11.84 14.94 7.66
N VAL A 46 -11.89 14.33 6.48
CA VAL A 46 -12.32 12.92 6.32
C VAL A 46 -11.42 11.99 7.12
N ILE A 47 -10.09 12.15 7.05
CA ILE A 47 -9.15 11.31 7.82
C ILE A 47 -9.37 11.46 9.32
N ILE A 48 -9.56 12.69 9.82
CA ILE A 48 -9.84 12.95 11.23
C ILE A 48 -11.15 12.26 11.66
N GLU A 49 -12.21 12.42 10.88
CA GLU A 49 -13.51 11.83 11.17
C GLU A 49 -13.43 10.29 11.18
N VAL A 50 -12.90 9.69 10.13
CA VAL A 50 -12.84 8.24 9.99
C VAL A 50 -11.91 7.61 11.03
N SER A 51 -10.78 8.26 11.35
CA SER A 51 -9.89 7.80 12.43
C SER A 51 -10.60 7.85 13.78
N SER A 52 -11.41 8.88 14.04
CA SER A 52 -12.19 8.97 15.28
C SER A 52 -13.24 7.86 15.41
N LEU A 53 -13.84 7.43 14.30
CA LEU A 53 -14.77 6.31 14.28
C LEU A 53 -14.05 4.99 14.56
N ALA A 54 -12.86 4.79 13.98
CA ALA A 54 -12.04 3.60 14.23
C ALA A 54 -11.65 3.49 15.72
N SER A 55 -11.31 4.60 16.36
CA SER A 55 -11.02 4.62 17.80
C SER A 55 -12.22 4.21 18.66
N ARG A 56 -13.45 4.65 18.32
CA ARG A 56 -14.66 4.34 19.08
C ARG A 56 -15.06 2.86 19.02
N SER A 57 -14.68 2.15 17.96
CA SER A 57 -14.94 0.71 17.86
C SER A 57 -13.96 -0.14 18.66
N SER A 58 -12.84 0.43 19.14
CA SER A 58 -11.89 -0.30 19.97
C SER A 58 -12.43 -0.47 21.40
N THR A 59 -12.21 -1.65 21.99
CA THR A 59 -12.57 -1.96 23.39
C THR A 59 -11.61 -1.34 24.41
N ILE A 60 -10.48 -0.81 23.94
CA ILE A 60 -9.56 -0.01 24.74
C ILE A 60 -10.28 1.28 25.11
N ASN A 61 -10.02 1.85 26.29
CA ASN A 61 -10.66 3.07 26.80
C ASN A 61 -10.40 4.26 25.85
N SER A 62 -11.12 4.30 24.74
CA SER A 62 -10.87 5.15 23.57
C SER A 62 -11.19 6.61 23.84
N ALA A 63 -11.75 6.90 25.02
CA ALA A 63 -12.05 8.23 25.49
C ALA A 63 -10.80 9.11 25.53
N ASP A 64 -9.64 8.55 25.89
CA ASP A 64 -8.39 9.32 25.96
C ASP A 64 -7.84 9.68 24.57
N LEU A 65 -8.02 8.80 23.57
CA LEU A 65 -7.55 9.00 22.19
C LEU A 65 -8.48 9.87 21.36
N ALA A 66 -9.77 9.54 21.37
CA ALA A 66 -10.77 10.37 20.75
C ALA A 66 -10.78 11.73 21.43
N GLY A 67 -10.55 11.77 22.74
CA GLY A 67 -10.27 12.98 23.50
C GLY A 67 -9.06 13.71 22.92
N LEU A 68 -7.88 13.10 22.90
CA LEU A 68 -6.65 13.70 22.41
C LEU A 68 -6.79 14.31 21.02
N ALA A 69 -7.21 13.51 20.03
CA ALA A 69 -7.42 14.00 18.67
C ALA A 69 -8.42 15.17 18.70
N LYS A 70 -9.58 14.99 19.35
CA LYS A 70 -10.58 16.05 19.48
C LYS A 70 -10.03 17.32 20.14
N HIS A 71 -9.18 17.22 21.17
CA HIS A 71 -8.57 18.38 21.82
C HIS A 71 -7.59 19.09 20.87
N VAL A 72 -6.71 18.35 20.19
CA VAL A 72 -5.78 18.92 19.20
C VAL A 72 -6.56 19.61 18.07
N CYS A 73 -7.63 18.99 17.56
CA CYS A 73 -8.44 19.56 16.48
C CYS A 73 -9.37 20.69 16.93
N ALA A 74 -9.76 20.74 18.21
CA ALA A 74 -10.63 21.79 18.76
C ALA A 74 -9.87 23.07 19.15
N ALA A 75 -8.54 23.02 19.24
CA ALA A 75 -7.71 24.16 19.54
C ALA A 75 -7.73 25.19 18.39
N ARG A 76 -8.64 26.17 18.46
CA ARG A 76 -8.84 27.20 17.42
C ARG A 76 -7.77 28.31 17.39
N CYS A 77 -7.00 28.45 18.47
CA CYS A 77 -5.97 29.47 18.65
C CYS A 77 -4.64 28.83 19.09
N ASN A 78 -3.51 29.43 18.72
CA ASN A 78 -2.16 28.90 19.02
C ASN A 78 -1.92 28.62 20.51
N THR A 79 -2.38 29.50 21.41
CA THR A 79 -2.24 29.31 22.86
C THR A 79 -2.94 28.06 23.37
N THR A 80 -4.14 27.76 22.85
CA THR A 80 -4.91 26.56 23.22
C THR A 80 -4.28 25.30 22.64
N PHE A 81 -3.69 25.39 21.45
CA PHE A 81 -3.03 24.28 20.79
C PHE A 81 -1.80 23.83 21.58
N ASN A 82 -0.92 24.76 21.95
CA ASN A 82 0.30 24.45 22.70
C ASN A 82 -0.02 23.84 24.07
N GLN A 83 -0.97 24.44 24.80
CA GLN A 83 -1.38 23.92 26.10
C GLN A 83 -2.00 22.52 26.00
N THR A 84 -2.74 22.25 24.93
CA THR A 84 -3.30 20.92 24.66
C THR A 84 -2.21 19.90 24.39
N MET A 85 -1.21 20.24 23.56
CA MET A 85 -0.09 19.36 23.23
C MET A 85 0.73 19.02 24.47
N ALA A 86 1.04 20.00 25.31
CA ALA A 86 1.74 19.81 26.58
C ALA A 86 0.99 18.86 27.52
N ASN A 87 -0.32 19.07 27.70
CA ASN A 87 -1.17 18.23 28.56
C ASN A 87 -1.38 16.80 28.02
N SER A 88 -1.11 16.59 26.74
CA SER A 88 -1.34 15.33 26.06
C SER A 88 -0.18 14.34 26.22
N LYS A 89 1.00 14.81 26.65
CA LYS A 89 2.21 13.98 26.76
C LYS A 89 2.00 12.73 27.62
N ASP A 90 1.44 12.88 28.81
CA ASP A 90 1.19 11.76 29.72
C ASP A 90 0.14 10.78 29.18
N SER A 91 -0.79 11.28 28.35
CA SER A 91 -1.79 10.45 27.67
C SER A 91 -1.16 9.64 26.54
N PHE A 92 -0.17 10.21 25.82
CA PHE A 92 0.59 9.49 24.80
C PHE A 92 1.45 8.37 25.39
N GLU A 93 2.15 8.62 26.50
CA GLU A 93 2.97 7.60 27.17
C GLU A 93 2.11 6.45 27.72
N ARG A 94 0.96 6.77 28.34
CA ARG A 94 -0.01 5.76 28.77
C ARG A 94 -0.64 5.00 27.61
N PHE A 95 -0.91 5.66 26.50
CA PHE A 95 -1.45 5.00 25.32
C PHE A 95 -0.49 3.94 24.80
N TRP A 96 0.80 4.24 24.69
CA TRP A 96 1.79 3.27 24.20
C TRP A 96 1.85 2.00 25.03
N SER A 97 1.85 2.12 26.37
CA SER A 97 1.89 0.94 27.23
C SER A 97 0.63 0.07 27.14
N LEU A 98 -0.44 0.61 26.56
CA LEU A 98 -1.73 -0.06 26.41
C LEU A 98 -2.00 -0.55 24.97
N THR A 99 -1.25 -0.09 23.97
CA THR A 99 -1.59 -0.41 22.57
C THR A 99 -0.94 -1.69 22.10
N GLU A 100 -1.62 -2.79 22.34
CA GLU A 100 -1.41 -4.04 21.59
C GLU A 100 -2.06 -3.98 20.18
N ASP A 101 -2.72 -2.88 19.83
CA ASP A 101 -3.42 -2.66 18.55
C ASP A 101 -2.64 -1.68 17.64
N PRO A 102 -1.91 -2.19 16.63
CA PRO A 102 -1.21 -1.37 15.64
C PRO A 102 -2.14 -0.45 14.85
N GLY A 103 -3.36 -0.90 14.53
CA GLY A 103 -4.32 -0.15 13.72
C GLY A 103 -4.74 1.16 14.42
N LEU A 104 -4.96 1.08 15.73
CA LEU A 104 -5.29 2.25 16.54
C LEU A 104 -4.13 3.25 16.62
N ALA A 105 -2.89 2.77 16.76
CA ALA A 105 -1.70 3.63 16.77
C ALA A 105 -1.53 4.38 15.43
N ILE A 106 -1.70 3.68 14.30
CA ILE A 106 -1.61 4.25 12.95
C ILE A 106 -2.69 5.31 12.72
N ALA A 107 -3.95 4.99 13.05
CA ALA A 107 -5.07 5.92 12.90
C ALA A 107 -4.88 7.18 13.76
N THR A 108 -4.38 7.01 14.99
CA THR A 108 -4.09 8.12 15.91
C THR A 108 -3.00 9.02 15.36
N ARG A 109 -1.88 8.44 14.88
CA ARG A 109 -0.79 9.18 14.22
C ARG A 109 -1.32 10.05 13.09
N ARG A 110 -2.08 9.44 12.18
CA ARG A 110 -2.64 10.13 11.01
C ARG A 110 -3.65 11.21 11.41
N SER A 111 -4.50 10.96 12.40
CA SER A 111 -5.47 11.96 12.89
C SER A 111 -4.78 13.16 13.54
N VAL A 112 -3.75 12.94 14.36
CA VAL A 112 -3.01 14.02 15.02
C VAL A 112 -2.27 14.87 14.00
N LEU A 113 -1.54 14.24 13.07
CA LEU A 113 -0.85 14.93 11.98
C LEU A 113 -1.83 15.69 11.08
N ALA A 114 -2.98 15.10 10.77
CA ALA A 114 -4.01 15.76 9.97
C ALA A 114 -4.53 17.03 10.65
N CYS A 115 -4.72 17.02 11.98
CA CYS A 115 -5.14 18.21 12.72
C CYS A 115 -4.04 19.28 12.81
N ILE A 116 -2.78 18.88 12.95
CA ILE A 116 -1.64 19.82 12.91
C ILE A 116 -1.60 20.54 11.56
N ILE A 117 -1.65 19.79 10.44
CA ILE A 117 -1.61 20.35 9.09
C ILE A 117 -2.84 21.21 8.83
N LEU A 118 -4.03 20.74 9.20
CA LEU A 118 -5.27 21.50 9.02
C LEU A 118 -5.24 22.81 9.81
N HIS A 119 -4.77 22.79 11.06
CA HIS A 119 -4.59 24.01 11.86
C HIS A 119 -3.63 24.98 11.19
N TRP A 120 -2.47 24.50 10.73
CA TRP A 120 -1.50 25.31 10.01
C TRP A 120 -2.10 26.01 8.78
N ILE A 121 -2.85 25.28 7.95
CA ILE A 121 -3.55 25.81 6.77
C ILE A 121 -4.55 26.91 7.18
N LEU A 122 -5.37 26.65 8.20
CA LEU A 122 -6.41 27.58 8.65
C LEU A 122 -5.84 28.86 9.28
N GLN A 123 -4.65 28.79 9.88
CA GLN A 123 -3.96 29.95 10.45
C GLN A 123 -3.23 30.80 9.40
N LYS A 124 -3.33 30.46 8.10
CA LYS A 124 -2.61 31.11 7.01
C LYS A 124 -1.09 31.13 7.26
N GLU A 125 -0.54 29.97 7.62
CA GLU A 125 0.92 29.74 7.65
C GLU A 125 1.69 30.58 8.68
N ARG A 126 1.02 31.00 9.76
CA ARG A 126 1.72 31.63 10.89
C ARG A 126 2.68 30.62 11.51
N LYS A 127 3.94 31.02 11.67
CA LYS A 127 4.97 30.22 12.33
C LYS A 127 4.48 29.68 13.68
N PHE A 128 4.79 28.42 13.94
CA PHE A 128 4.75 27.88 15.29
C PHE A 128 5.76 28.65 16.15
N ASP A 129 5.45 28.80 17.44
CA ASP A 129 6.46 29.25 18.39
C ASP A 129 7.42 28.09 18.71
N ASP A 130 8.58 28.42 19.29
CA ASP A 130 9.64 27.45 19.59
C ASP A 130 9.15 26.31 20.49
N HIS A 131 8.17 26.57 21.37
CA HIS A 131 7.58 25.56 22.24
C HIS A 131 6.76 24.55 21.44
N ALA A 132 5.89 25.04 20.55
CA ALA A 132 5.08 24.20 19.68
C ALA A 132 5.94 23.36 18.72
N GLU A 133 7.00 23.94 18.15
CA GLU A 133 7.97 23.18 17.35
C GLU A 133 8.59 22.05 18.18
N LYS A 134 9.00 22.34 19.42
CA LYS A 134 9.60 21.33 20.28
C LYS A 134 8.65 20.20 20.65
N ASP A 135 7.37 20.53 20.89
CA ASP A 135 6.33 19.54 21.15
C ASP A 135 6.11 18.64 19.93
N LEU A 136 6.08 19.22 18.73
CA LEU A 136 5.96 18.47 17.47
C LEU A 136 7.15 17.54 17.23
N GLU A 137 8.38 17.96 17.54
CA GLU A 137 9.54 17.07 17.52
C GLU A 137 9.35 15.88 18.46
N ASN A 138 8.93 16.14 19.70
CA ASN A 138 8.78 15.11 20.72
C ASN A 138 7.70 14.09 20.34
N ILE A 139 6.56 14.58 19.84
CA ILE A 139 5.47 13.73 19.34
C ILE A 139 5.92 12.91 18.13
N THR A 140 6.71 13.50 17.22
CA THR A 140 7.26 12.77 16.07
C THR A 140 8.22 11.67 16.52
N ARG A 141 9.17 11.97 17.43
CA ARG A 141 10.07 10.95 18.01
C ARG A 141 9.28 9.81 18.63
N TRP A 142 8.23 10.13 19.37
CA TRP A 142 7.37 9.15 19.99
C TRP A 142 6.63 8.28 18.95
N PHE A 143 5.89 8.88 18.01
CA PHE A 143 5.21 8.13 16.95
C PHE A 143 6.16 7.27 16.12
N TYR A 144 7.39 7.74 15.90
CA TYR A 144 8.41 6.99 15.17
C TYR A 144 8.90 5.78 15.94
N ASN A 145 9.18 5.91 17.25
CA ASN A 145 9.53 4.76 18.08
C ASN A 145 8.40 3.73 18.13
N VAL A 146 7.15 4.18 18.26
CA VAL A 146 5.94 3.34 18.19
C VAL A 146 5.89 2.56 16.87
N HIS A 147 6.11 3.25 15.76
CA HIS A 147 6.15 2.65 14.42
C HIS A 147 7.25 1.59 14.31
N LEU A 148 8.49 1.91 14.72
CA LEU A 148 9.63 1.00 14.66
C LEU A 148 9.39 -0.29 15.46
N HIS A 149 8.92 -0.15 16.71
CA HIS A 149 8.62 -1.31 17.56
C HIS A 149 7.51 -2.17 16.97
N SER A 150 6.43 -1.54 16.47
CA SER A 150 5.30 -2.25 15.87
C SER A 150 5.69 -3.03 14.60
N VAL A 151 6.50 -2.43 13.72
CA VAL A 151 7.00 -3.11 12.50
C VAL A 151 7.88 -4.29 12.87
N ALA A 152 8.82 -4.08 13.79
CA ALA A 152 9.75 -5.10 14.24
C ALA A 152 9.07 -6.29 14.91
N GLN A 153 8.14 -6.01 15.83
CA GLN A 153 7.42 -7.03 16.59
C GLN A 153 6.57 -7.94 15.69
N ARG A 154 5.97 -7.39 14.62
CA ARG A 154 5.15 -8.18 13.69
C ARG A 154 6.00 -9.06 12.78
N GLY A 155 7.13 -8.51 12.29
CA GLY A 155 8.20 -9.26 11.61
C GLY A 155 7.77 -9.97 10.32
N LEU A 156 6.63 -9.58 9.75
CA LEU A 156 6.06 -10.14 8.53
C LEU A 156 5.33 -9.03 7.79
N LEU A 157 5.70 -8.78 6.53
CA LEU A 157 5.05 -7.81 5.66
C LEU A 157 4.02 -8.49 4.77
N GLU A 158 2.81 -7.94 4.75
CA GLU A 158 1.83 -8.18 3.71
C GLU A 158 1.69 -6.94 2.82
N TYR A 159 2.00 -7.11 1.54
CA TYR A 159 1.86 -6.08 0.53
C TYR A 159 0.57 -6.30 -0.26
N LEU A 160 -0.38 -5.36 -0.17
CA LEU A 160 -1.53 -5.35 -1.07
C LEU A 160 -1.07 -4.84 -2.45
N HIS A 161 -0.82 -5.78 -3.35
CA HIS A 161 -0.34 -5.50 -4.69
C HIS A 161 -1.52 -5.17 -5.62
N ILE A 162 -1.79 -3.88 -5.75
CA ILE A 162 -2.73 -3.39 -6.77
C ILE A 162 -2.03 -3.39 -8.14
N SER A 163 -2.57 -4.17 -9.07
CA SER A 163 -2.02 -4.30 -10.43
C SER A 163 -1.84 -2.93 -11.08
N LYS A 164 -0.63 -2.71 -11.58
CA LYS A 164 -0.15 -1.48 -12.26
C LYS A 164 -0.01 -0.24 -11.37
N SER A 165 0.08 -0.45 -10.07
CA SER A 165 0.48 0.57 -9.10
C SER A 165 1.92 0.36 -8.59
N GLY A 166 2.84 -0.19 -9.40
CA GLY A 166 4.26 -0.33 -9.02
C GLY A 166 4.61 -1.56 -8.17
N GLY A 167 3.67 -2.48 -7.93
CA GLY A 167 3.92 -3.60 -7.01
C GLY A 167 4.94 -4.64 -7.45
N THR A 168 5.18 -4.82 -8.75
CA THR A 168 6.32 -5.62 -9.24
C THR A 168 7.65 -5.04 -8.75
N SER A 169 7.84 -3.71 -8.88
CA SER A 169 9.04 -3.02 -8.41
C SER A 169 9.15 -3.09 -6.89
N PHE A 170 8.04 -2.94 -6.15
CA PHE A 170 8.06 -3.09 -4.69
C PHE A 170 8.49 -4.49 -4.24
N SER A 171 7.98 -5.54 -4.90
CA SER A 171 8.34 -6.93 -4.61
C SER A 171 9.79 -7.24 -4.97
N GLU A 172 10.30 -6.66 -6.06
CA GLU A 172 11.72 -6.73 -6.42
C GLU A 172 12.60 -6.01 -5.40
N ALA A 173 12.15 -4.86 -4.87
CA ALA A 173 12.87 -4.16 -3.82
C ALA A 173 12.92 -5.00 -2.54
N ALA A 174 11.81 -5.66 -2.17
CA ALA A 174 11.79 -6.59 -1.05
C ALA A 174 12.86 -7.70 -1.23
N ALA A 175 12.92 -8.30 -2.42
CA ALA A 175 13.89 -9.35 -2.72
C ALA A 175 15.35 -8.85 -2.65
N LEU A 176 15.63 -7.65 -3.16
CA LEU A 176 16.97 -7.03 -3.09
C LEU A 176 17.36 -6.59 -1.67
N ASN A 177 16.38 -6.38 -0.80
CA ASN A 177 16.59 -6.21 0.63
C ASN A 177 16.58 -7.55 1.35
N ASP A 178 16.83 -8.68 0.68
CA ASP A 178 16.95 -10.00 1.30
C ASP A 178 15.70 -10.43 2.11
N CYS A 179 14.51 -9.98 1.71
CA CYS A 179 13.27 -10.52 2.24
C CYS A 179 13.05 -11.96 1.76
N SER A 180 12.70 -12.84 2.70
CA SER A 180 12.33 -14.21 2.44
C SER A 180 10.88 -14.26 1.95
N MET A 181 10.69 -14.70 0.71
CA MET A 181 9.39 -14.74 0.04
C MET A 181 9.28 -15.91 -0.94
N ALA A 182 8.04 -16.25 -1.30
CA ALA A 182 7.78 -17.20 -2.38
C ALA A 182 8.35 -16.72 -3.73
N PRO A 183 8.62 -17.64 -4.69
CA PRO A 183 9.13 -17.27 -6.01
C PRO A 183 8.29 -16.24 -6.75
N GLY A 184 8.90 -15.59 -7.75
CA GLY A 184 8.24 -14.56 -8.54
C GLY A 184 8.24 -13.22 -7.80
N ILE A 185 7.05 -12.76 -7.40
CA ILE A 185 6.86 -11.47 -6.72
C ILE A 185 6.28 -11.67 -5.31
N GLY A 186 6.59 -12.81 -4.66
CA GLY A 186 6.12 -13.12 -3.31
C GLY A 186 4.64 -13.53 -3.23
N GLN A 187 4.05 -13.94 -4.34
CA GLN A 187 2.68 -14.47 -4.38
C GLN A 187 2.68 -15.94 -3.95
N VAL A 188 1.78 -16.29 -3.05
CA VAL A 188 1.59 -17.68 -2.59
C VAL A 188 0.26 -18.19 -3.15
N GLU A 189 0.34 -19.11 -4.10
CA GLU A 189 -0.83 -19.65 -4.81
C GLU A 189 -1.80 -20.35 -3.83
N GLU A 190 -1.27 -21.07 -2.85
CA GLU A 190 -2.03 -21.78 -1.82
C GLU A 190 -2.85 -20.85 -0.92
N LEU A 191 -2.47 -19.57 -0.83
CA LEU A 191 -3.22 -18.56 -0.09
C LEU A 191 -4.28 -17.85 -0.96
N GLY A 192 -4.35 -18.18 -2.25
CA GLY A 192 -5.31 -17.61 -3.20
C GLY A 192 -5.06 -16.14 -3.55
N ASP A 193 -3.80 -15.70 -3.42
CA ASP A 193 -3.33 -14.32 -3.62
C ASP A 193 -3.13 -13.92 -5.09
N LEU A 194 -3.32 -14.87 -6.01
CA LEU A 194 -3.15 -14.61 -7.44
C LEU A 194 -4.20 -13.61 -7.96
N PRO A 195 -3.82 -12.77 -8.95
CA PRO A 195 -4.74 -11.86 -9.59
C PRO A 195 -5.89 -12.60 -10.29
N ARG A 196 -7.08 -11.99 -10.22
CA ARG A 196 -8.34 -12.52 -10.77
C ARG A 196 -8.96 -11.54 -11.76
N TRP A 197 -8.21 -11.18 -12.80
CA TRP A 197 -8.58 -10.10 -13.73
C TRP A 197 -9.54 -10.55 -14.82
N ILE A 198 -9.37 -11.77 -15.32
CA ILE A 198 -10.06 -12.26 -16.52
C ILE A 198 -11.10 -13.30 -16.13
N ASN A 199 -12.30 -13.15 -16.69
CA ASN A 199 -13.30 -14.20 -16.72
C ASN A 199 -12.89 -15.24 -17.76
N GLY A 200 -12.34 -16.38 -17.29
CA GLY A 200 -11.86 -17.46 -18.14
C GLY A 200 -12.90 -17.95 -19.14
N THR A 201 -14.14 -18.16 -18.70
CA THR A 201 -15.24 -18.60 -19.58
C THR A 201 -15.52 -17.59 -20.69
N ALA A 202 -15.63 -16.30 -20.35
CA ALA A 202 -15.85 -15.26 -21.36
C ALA A 202 -14.66 -15.14 -22.32
N PHE A 203 -13.43 -15.31 -21.83
CA PHE A 203 -12.23 -15.29 -22.67
C PHE A 203 -12.18 -16.50 -23.63
N GLU A 204 -12.51 -17.70 -23.15
CA GLU A 204 -12.58 -18.89 -23.99
C GLU A 204 -13.65 -18.77 -25.08
N GLU A 205 -14.83 -18.23 -24.75
CA GLU A 205 -15.90 -17.98 -25.71
C GLU A 205 -15.46 -17.06 -26.86
N VAL A 206 -14.77 -15.95 -26.54
CA VAL A 206 -14.36 -14.98 -27.57
C VAL A 206 -13.10 -15.43 -28.32
N THR A 207 -12.30 -16.34 -27.79
CA THR A 207 -11.02 -16.78 -28.40
C THR A 207 -11.05 -18.18 -29.00
N GLY A 208 -12.16 -18.89 -28.90
CA GLY A 208 -12.27 -20.27 -29.40
C GLY A 208 -11.52 -21.29 -28.54
N GLY A 209 -11.58 -21.12 -27.22
CA GLY A 209 -11.04 -22.08 -26.23
C GLY A 209 -9.55 -21.91 -25.95
N ILE A 210 -9.02 -20.69 -26.00
CA ILE A 210 -7.65 -20.41 -25.58
C ILE A 210 -7.65 -20.01 -24.09
N ASP A 211 -6.85 -20.71 -23.29
CA ASP A 211 -6.63 -20.33 -21.89
C ASP A 211 -5.60 -19.19 -21.76
N ILE A 212 -5.76 -18.37 -20.72
CA ILE A 212 -4.88 -17.27 -20.36
C ILE A 212 -4.63 -17.24 -18.85
N MET A 213 -3.44 -16.80 -18.46
CA MET A 213 -3.15 -16.50 -17.06
C MET A 213 -4.15 -15.48 -16.49
N TRP A 214 -4.42 -15.57 -15.18
CA TRP A 214 -5.34 -14.68 -14.45
C TRP A 214 -6.83 -14.88 -14.76
N SER A 215 -7.18 -16.01 -15.38
CA SER A 215 -8.55 -16.44 -15.72
C SER A 215 -9.43 -16.81 -14.50
N TYR A 216 -9.01 -16.43 -13.29
CA TYR A 216 -9.60 -16.81 -12.01
C TYR A 216 -10.75 -15.91 -11.54
N TYR A 217 -11.25 -14.97 -12.36
CA TYR A 217 -12.33 -14.07 -11.93
C TYR A 217 -13.60 -14.80 -11.46
N SER A 218 -13.90 -15.98 -12.02
CA SER A 218 -15.08 -16.77 -11.59
C SER A 218 -14.88 -17.48 -10.26
N THR A 219 -13.64 -17.62 -9.78
CA THR A 219 -13.33 -18.29 -8.52
C THR A 219 -13.63 -17.33 -7.37
N LYS A 220 -14.68 -17.62 -6.61
CA LYS A 220 -15.03 -16.88 -5.39
C LYS A 220 -14.36 -17.56 -4.19
N GLY A 221 -13.80 -16.79 -3.28
CA GLY A 221 -13.16 -17.33 -2.08
C GLY A 221 -11.67 -17.54 -2.18
N ARG A 222 -10.99 -17.38 -1.04
CA ARG A 222 -9.65 -17.93 -0.77
C ARG A 222 -9.74 -19.39 -0.29
N PRO A 223 -8.69 -20.20 -0.58
CA PRO A 223 -8.49 -21.50 0.07
C PRO A 223 -8.45 -21.37 1.60
N SER A 224 -8.71 -22.46 2.32
CA SER A 224 -8.80 -22.50 3.79
C SER A 224 -7.58 -21.96 4.52
N GLU A 225 -6.39 -22.11 3.92
CA GLU A 225 -5.12 -21.63 4.47
C GLU A 225 -5.00 -20.11 4.46
N GLY A 226 -5.63 -19.44 3.48
CA GLY A 226 -5.63 -17.99 3.35
C GLY A 226 -6.86 -17.29 3.94
N GLN A 227 -7.82 -18.03 4.51
CA GLN A 227 -9.11 -17.46 4.93
C GLN A 227 -9.03 -16.58 6.18
N THR A 228 -8.12 -16.90 7.11
CA THR A 228 -7.98 -16.12 8.34
C THR A 228 -6.56 -15.61 8.50
N CYS A 229 -6.45 -14.44 9.10
CA CYS A 229 -5.19 -13.80 9.44
C CYS A 229 -4.25 -14.71 10.25
N THR A 230 -4.78 -15.45 11.22
CA THR A 230 -3.99 -16.40 12.02
C THR A 230 -3.41 -17.53 11.19
N ARG A 231 -4.23 -18.20 10.36
CA ARG A 231 -3.77 -19.31 9.50
C ARG A 231 -2.76 -18.83 8.47
N ARG A 232 -3.05 -17.70 7.83
CA ARG A 232 -2.17 -17.06 6.87
C ARG A 232 -0.78 -16.78 7.46
N ARG A 233 -0.72 -16.20 8.67
CA ARG A 233 0.55 -15.97 9.36
C ARG A 233 1.27 -17.27 9.71
N ALA A 234 0.54 -18.27 10.19
CA ALA A 234 1.11 -19.57 10.53
C ALA A 234 1.75 -20.22 9.31
N TYR A 235 1.04 -20.23 8.18
CA TYR A 235 1.54 -20.73 6.90
C TYR A 235 2.82 -20.00 6.48
N LEU A 236 2.80 -18.66 6.42
CA LEU A 236 3.97 -17.89 6.00
C LEU A 236 5.19 -18.13 6.91
N LYS A 237 4.97 -18.28 8.23
CA LYS A 237 6.02 -18.62 9.19
C LYS A 237 6.58 -20.04 9.00
N GLU A 238 5.74 -21.01 8.68
CA GLU A 238 6.16 -22.39 8.42
C GLU A 238 7.17 -22.47 7.26
N PHE A 239 6.98 -21.65 6.23
CA PHE A 239 7.90 -21.54 5.09
C PHE A 239 9.06 -20.54 5.32
N GLY A 240 9.14 -19.93 6.50
CA GLY A 240 10.16 -18.95 6.83
C GLY A 240 10.07 -17.66 6.01
N TYR A 241 8.89 -17.29 5.53
CA TYR A 241 8.66 -16.04 4.80
C TYR A 241 8.44 -14.87 5.77
N ASN A 242 9.02 -13.73 5.43
CA ASN A 242 8.79 -12.45 6.10
C ASN A 242 8.22 -11.38 5.14
N TYR A 243 7.93 -11.76 3.90
CA TYR A 243 7.23 -10.95 2.91
C TYR A 243 6.23 -11.80 2.13
N VAL A 244 5.02 -11.27 1.92
CA VAL A 244 4.01 -11.82 1.02
C VAL A 244 3.36 -10.71 0.20
N SER A 245 3.04 -11.01 -1.06
CA SER A 245 2.34 -10.13 -1.98
C SER A 245 0.96 -10.69 -2.29
N ASN A 246 -0.07 -9.90 -1.99
CA ASN A 246 -1.47 -10.21 -2.21
C ASN A 246 -2.00 -9.40 -3.40
N GLU A 247 -2.26 -10.05 -4.54
CA GLU A 247 -2.78 -9.41 -5.76
C GLU A 247 -4.30 -9.55 -5.95
N PHE A 248 -5.00 -10.16 -5.00
CA PHE A 248 -6.44 -10.37 -5.10
C PHE A 248 -7.23 -9.26 -4.42
N THR A 249 -7.50 -9.39 -3.11
CA THR A 249 -8.25 -8.42 -2.29
C THR A 249 -7.82 -8.50 -0.83
N LEU A 250 -8.25 -7.53 -0.02
CA LEU A 250 -8.23 -7.67 1.44
C LEU A 250 -9.06 -8.88 1.93
N HIS A 251 -8.74 -9.32 3.15
CA HIS A 251 -9.24 -10.59 3.68
C HIS A 251 -10.70 -10.52 4.11
N GLY A 252 -11.40 -11.65 4.06
CA GLY A 252 -12.82 -11.71 4.37
C GLY A 252 -13.69 -11.10 3.27
N GLY A 253 -14.79 -10.48 3.68
CA GLY A 253 -15.79 -9.92 2.76
C GLY A 253 -16.60 -10.98 2.01
N SER A 254 -16.60 -12.24 2.44
CA SER A 254 -17.49 -13.28 1.90
C SER A 254 -18.93 -13.12 2.38
N SER A 255 -19.10 -12.63 3.61
CA SER A 255 -20.35 -12.06 4.16
C SER A 255 -20.28 -10.54 4.14
N GLU A 256 -21.43 -9.86 4.19
CA GLU A 256 -21.45 -8.39 4.17
C GLU A 256 -20.63 -7.81 5.34
N ARG A 257 -19.63 -6.98 5.02
CA ARG A 257 -18.92 -6.06 5.92
C ARG A 257 -17.90 -6.66 6.91
N ASN A 258 -17.36 -7.87 6.69
CA ASN A 258 -16.27 -8.42 7.50
C ASN A 258 -14.86 -8.33 6.86
N THR A 259 -14.68 -7.42 5.91
CA THR A 259 -13.37 -7.21 5.26
C THR A 259 -12.39 -6.58 6.24
N HIS A 260 -11.13 -7.03 6.23
CA HIS A 260 -10.12 -6.57 7.17
C HIS A 260 -8.69 -6.69 6.62
N VAL A 261 -7.77 -5.91 7.18
CA VAL A 261 -6.32 -6.14 7.09
C VAL A 261 -5.89 -7.17 8.14
N CYS A 262 -4.70 -7.75 8.01
CA CYS A 262 -4.13 -8.59 9.06
C CYS A 262 -3.31 -7.77 10.05
N PRO A 263 -3.85 -7.40 11.24
CA PRO A 263 -3.17 -6.49 12.16
C PRO A 263 -1.85 -7.04 12.70
N GLN A 264 -1.70 -8.37 12.72
CA GLN A 264 -0.48 -9.05 13.13
C GLN A 264 0.66 -9.06 12.08
N MET A 265 0.42 -8.46 10.91
CA MET A 265 1.37 -8.26 9.81
C MET A 265 1.55 -6.76 9.57
N VAL A 266 2.68 -6.35 9.00
CA VAL A 266 2.92 -5.00 8.51
C VAL A 266 2.23 -4.87 7.15
N ASN A 267 1.21 -4.02 7.05
CA ASN A 267 0.38 -3.89 5.85
C ASN A 267 0.84 -2.68 5.04
N VAL A 268 1.28 -2.91 3.80
CA VAL A 268 1.73 -1.85 2.88
C VAL A 268 0.93 -1.92 1.59
N VAL A 269 0.59 -0.76 1.02
CA VAL A 269 -0.05 -0.67 -0.31
C VAL A 269 0.61 0.43 -1.12
N THR A 270 0.73 0.20 -2.43
CA THR A 270 1.05 1.26 -3.38
C THR A 270 -0.17 1.59 -4.22
N LEU A 271 -0.49 2.87 -4.25
CA LEU A 271 -1.56 3.45 -5.04
C LEU A 271 -0.98 4.20 -6.24
N ARG A 272 -1.85 4.38 -7.24
CA ARG A 272 -1.57 5.14 -8.44
C ARG A 272 -2.87 5.79 -8.91
N ASP A 273 -2.75 6.91 -9.59
CA ASP A 273 -3.82 7.58 -10.30
C ASP A 273 -4.69 6.57 -11.06
N PRO A 274 -6.00 6.49 -10.75
CA PRO A 274 -6.88 5.46 -11.28
C PRO A 274 -6.95 5.42 -12.81
N ASP A 275 -6.92 6.60 -13.45
CA ASP A 275 -7.04 6.71 -14.90
C ASP A 275 -5.77 6.23 -15.61
N THR A 276 -4.61 6.60 -15.05
CA THR A 276 -3.30 6.14 -15.51
C THR A 276 -3.12 4.65 -15.26
N ARG A 277 -3.54 4.16 -14.09
CA ARG A 277 -3.54 2.73 -13.73
C ARG A 277 -4.45 1.92 -14.66
N LEU A 278 -5.67 2.39 -14.93
CA LEU A 278 -6.62 1.76 -15.86
C LEU A 278 -6.03 1.61 -17.25
N ALA A 279 -5.50 2.69 -17.83
CA ALA A 279 -4.87 2.63 -19.14
C ALA A 279 -3.67 1.67 -19.15
N SER A 280 -2.80 1.75 -18.13
CA SER A 280 -1.65 0.86 -17.99
C SER A 280 -2.07 -0.62 -17.86
N HIS A 281 -3.19 -0.91 -17.20
CA HIS A 281 -3.67 -2.26 -16.99
C HIS A 281 -4.25 -2.84 -18.28
N LEU A 282 -5.10 -2.08 -18.98
CA LEU A 282 -5.67 -2.48 -20.27
C LEU A 282 -4.59 -2.79 -21.30
N HIS A 283 -3.60 -1.91 -21.49
CA HIS A 283 -2.50 -2.18 -22.44
C HIS A 283 -1.67 -3.39 -22.03
N TYR A 284 -1.44 -3.61 -20.73
CA TYR A 284 -0.72 -4.79 -20.28
C TYR A 284 -1.49 -6.08 -20.55
N MET A 285 -2.81 -6.08 -20.32
CA MET A 285 -3.68 -7.21 -20.65
C MET A 285 -3.68 -7.45 -22.16
N LEU A 286 -3.86 -6.41 -22.97
CA LEU A 286 -3.83 -6.48 -24.44
C LEU A 286 -2.52 -7.08 -24.96
N ALA A 287 -1.37 -6.63 -24.46
CA ALA A 287 -0.08 -7.18 -24.86
C ALA A 287 0.06 -8.68 -24.55
N ARG A 288 -0.52 -9.12 -23.43
CA ARG A 288 -0.51 -10.54 -23.02
C ARG A 288 -1.50 -11.38 -23.80
N VAL A 289 -2.68 -10.85 -24.07
CA VAL A 289 -3.69 -11.47 -24.95
C VAL A 289 -3.11 -11.62 -26.36
N LYS A 290 -2.57 -10.55 -26.97
CA LYS A 290 -1.91 -10.58 -28.29
C LYS A 290 -0.84 -11.66 -28.35
N LYS A 291 0.09 -11.67 -27.39
CA LYS A 291 1.15 -12.70 -27.32
C LYS A 291 0.59 -14.12 -27.20
N ARG A 292 -0.50 -14.31 -26.47
CA ARG A 292 -1.12 -15.63 -26.27
C ARG A 292 -1.85 -16.11 -27.52
N LEU A 293 -2.58 -15.22 -28.19
CA LEU A 293 -3.40 -15.51 -29.37
C LEU A 293 -2.58 -15.64 -30.65
N LEU A 294 -1.50 -14.87 -30.81
CA LEU A 294 -0.64 -14.87 -32.00
C LEU A 294 0.65 -15.68 -31.80
N GLY A 295 0.83 -16.29 -30.63
CA GLY A 295 1.99 -17.13 -30.34
C GLY A 295 1.97 -18.44 -31.13
N LYS A 296 3.02 -19.27 -30.96
CA LYS A 296 3.19 -20.54 -31.71
C LYS A 296 2.01 -21.53 -31.64
N ASN A 297 1.16 -21.40 -30.61
CA ASN A 297 -0.04 -22.23 -30.40
C ASN A 297 -1.34 -21.43 -30.57
N GLY A 298 -1.24 -20.25 -31.17
CA GLY A 298 -2.35 -19.37 -31.47
C GLY A 298 -3.30 -19.98 -32.48
N LYS A 299 -4.61 -19.83 -32.25
CA LYS A 299 -5.67 -20.28 -33.18
C LYS A 299 -6.37 -19.11 -33.86
N VAL A 300 -5.95 -17.89 -33.55
CA VAL A 300 -6.62 -16.65 -33.94
C VAL A 300 -5.63 -15.86 -34.76
N ASP A 301 -6.06 -15.35 -35.91
CA ASP A 301 -5.22 -14.45 -36.71
C ASP A 301 -5.15 -13.04 -36.08
N GLU A 302 -4.23 -12.22 -36.58
CA GLU A 302 -4.01 -10.89 -36.07
C GLU A 302 -5.24 -9.97 -36.25
N GLY A 303 -6.00 -10.13 -37.35
CA GLY A 303 -7.21 -9.35 -37.59
C GLY A 303 -8.28 -9.57 -36.52
N ASN A 304 -8.56 -10.84 -36.19
CA ASN A 304 -9.52 -11.19 -35.15
C ASN A 304 -9.12 -10.62 -33.77
N PHE A 305 -7.83 -10.54 -33.44
CA PHE A 305 -7.40 -9.88 -32.20
C PHE A 305 -7.82 -8.40 -32.17
N PHE A 306 -7.56 -7.67 -33.27
CA PHE A 306 -7.90 -6.25 -33.35
C PHE A 306 -9.42 -6.04 -33.34
N ASP A 307 -10.18 -6.85 -34.08
CA ASP A 307 -11.63 -6.76 -34.16
C ASP A 307 -12.29 -7.01 -32.80
N ILE A 308 -11.77 -7.96 -32.01
CA ILE A 308 -12.36 -8.31 -30.71
C ILE A 308 -11.94 -7.33 -29.62
N PHE A 309 -10.63 -7.08 -29.47
CA PHE A 309 -10.09 -6.40 -28.29
C PHE A 309 -9.80 -4.91 -28.50
N CYS A 310 -9.70 -4.47 -29.75
CA CYS A 310 -9.28 -3.10 -30.11
C CYS A 310 -10.39 -2.28 -30.81
N ALA A 311 -11.54 -2.89 -31.10
CA ALA A 311 -12.73 -2.20 -31.60
C ALA A 311 -13.39 -1.26 -30.56
N GLY A 312 -12.88 -1.19 -29.34
CA GLY A 312 -13.40 -0.30 -28.29
C GLY A 312 -14.76 -0.70 -27.71
N ASN A 313 -15.21 -1.95 -27.92
CA ASN A 313 -16.50 -2.42 -27.42
C ASN A 313 -16.47 -2.61 -25.89
N VAL A 314 -17.11 -1.70 -25.16
CA VAL A 314 -17.17 -1.74 -23.69
C VAL A 314 -17.82 -3.03 -23.16
N THR A 315 -18.84 -3.56 -23.84
CA THR A 315 -19.56 -4.77 -23.41
C THR A 315 -18.67 -6.01 -23.46
N VAL A 316 -17.73 -6.08 -24.40
CA VAL A 316 -16.73 -7.16 -24.44
C VAL A 316 -15.87 -7.10 -23.18
N TRP A 317 -15.38 -5.91 -22.82
CA TRP A 317 -14.55 -5.71 -21.64
C TRP A 317 -15.29 -5.92 -20.32
N GLU A 318 -16.57 -5.54 -20.24
CA GLU A 318 -17.42 -5.79 -19.07
C GLU A 318 -17.61 -7.29 -18.80
N ARG A 319 -17.72 -8.10 -19.86
CA ARG A 319 -17.80 -9.56 -19.73
C ARG A 319 -16.45 -10.19 -19.41
N LEU A 320 -15.41 -9.68 -20.06
CA LEU A 320 -14.07 -10.27 -20.04
C LEU A 320 -13.30 -9.95 -18.76
N ALA A 321 -13.28 -8.68 -18.34
CA ALA A 321 -12.42 -8.19 -17.27
C ALA A 321 -13.11 -7.14 -16.40
N PRO A 322 -14.29 -7.45 -15.83
CA PRO A 322 -15.13 -6.48 -15.12
C PRO A 322 -14.38 -5.75 -14.00
N THR A 323 -13.57 -6.46 -13.22
CA THR A 323 -12.80 -5.87 -12.12
C THR A 323 -11.73 -4.93 -12.64
N ALA A 324 -11.03 -5.30 -13.72
CA ALA A 324 -9.93 -4.52 -14.27
C ALA A 324 -10.37 -3.15 -14.81
N ILE A 325 -11.63 -3.04 -15.27
CA ILE A 325 -12.15 -1.83 -15.93
C ILE A 325 -13.05 -0.95 -15.05
N ASP A 326 -13.45 -1.42 -13.88
CA ASP A 326 -14.43 -0.75 -13.03
C ASP A 326 -13.97 -0.68 -11.58
N ASN A 327 -13.40 0.44 -11.16
CA ASN A 327 -13.08 0.73 -9.76
C ASN A 327 -12.21 -0.35 -9.08
N TYR A 328 -11.12 -0.72 -9.75
CA TYR A 328 -10.23 -1.81 -9.34
C TYR A 328 -9.60 -1.57 -7.96
N ASN A 329 -9.26 -0.31 -7.63
CA ASN A 329 -8.67 0.00 -6.33
C ASN A 329 -9.70 -0.29 -5.24
N VAL A 330 -10.89 0.33 -5.29
CA VAL A 330 -11.95 0.11 -4.28
C VAL A 330 -12.27 -1.37 -4.14
N ARG A 331 -12.47 -2.08 -5.25
CA ARG A 331 -12.69 -3.55 -5.28
C ARG A 331 -11.62 -4.33 -4.54
N SER A 332 -10.35 -3.91 -4.64
CA SER A 332 -9.23 -4.56 -3.94
C SER A 332 -9.30 -4.38 -2.42
N PHE A 333 -9.92 -3.29 -1.94
CA PHE A 333 -10.08 -3.03 -0.51
C PHE A 333 -11.33 -3.66 0.09
N ILE A 334 -12.44 -3.74 -0.63
CA ILE A 334 -13.72 -4.15 -0.02
C ILE A 334 -13.94 -5.67 0.06
N GLY A 335 -12.89 -6.45 -0.21
CA GLY A 335 -12.87 -7.90 0.02
C GLY A 335 -13.54 -8.70 -1.10
N GLU A 336 -13.71 -10.00 -0.88
CA GLU A 336 -14.03 -10.95 -1.95
C GLU A 336 -15.37 -10.68 -2.62
N ARG A 337 -16.45 -10.42 -1.86
CA ARG A 337 -17.76 -10.11 -2.45
C ARG A 337 -17.71 -8.81 -3.23
N GLY A 338 -17.10 -7.79 -2.65
CA GLY A 338 -16.99 -6.47 -3.27
C GLY A 338 -16.19 -6.51 -4.57
N PHE A 339 -15.14 -7.33 -4.63
CA PHE A 339 -14.40 -7.59 -5.87
C PHE A 339 -15.29 -8.10 -7.00
N HIS A 340 -16.23 -9.00 -6.68
CA HIS A 340 -17.10 -9.64 -7.66
C HIS A 340 -18.44 -8.93 -7.87
N MET A 341 -18.62 -7.71 -7.36
CA MET A 341 -19.84 -6.94 -7.64
C MET A 341 -19.98 -6.69 -9.15
N PRO A 342 -21.21 -6.58 -9.69
CA PRO A 342 -21.41 -6.20 -11.08
C PRO A 342 -20.72 -4.88 -11.44
N VAL A 343 -20.45 -4.66 -12.73
CA VAL A 343 -19.91 -3.38 -13.22
C VAL A 343 -20.89 -2.25 -12.86
N GLY A 344 -20.37 -1.16 -12.30
CA GLY A 344 -21.16 -0.04 -11.80
C GLY A 344 -21.85 -0.30 -10.46
N GLY A 345 -21.60 -1.46 -9.82
CA GLY A 345 -22.13 -1.78 -8.50
C GLY A 345 -21.44 -1.06 -7.34
N ILE A 346 -20.22 -0.57 -7.54
CA ILE A 346 -19.45 0.12 -6.49
C ILE A 346 -20.05 1.50 -6.21
N GLY A 347 -20.56 1.67 -4.99
CA GLY A 347 -21.23 2.89 -4.54
C GLY A 347 -20.44 3.69 -3.49
N PRO A 348 -21.01 4.80 -2.98
CA PRO A 348 -20.38 5.61 -1.94
C PRO A 348 -20.11 4.85 -0.64
N GLU A 349 -20.98 3.91 -0.24
CA GLU A 349 -20.78 3.09 0.96
C GLU A 349 -19.51 2.22 0.85
N ASP A 350 -19.25 1.68 -0.33
CA ASP A 350 -18.06 0.86 -0.60
C ASP A 350 -16.77 1.69 -0.51
N VAL A 351 -16.82 2.94 -0.99
CA VAL A 351 -15.70 3.89 -0.85
C VAL A 351 -15.41 4.18 0.62
N GLU A 352 -16.45 4.39 1.44
CA GLU A 352 -16.28 4.63 2.87
C GLU A 352 -15.68 3.41 3.60
N ILE A 353 -16.07 2.20 3.22
CA ILE A 353 -15.44 0.96 3.72
C ILE A 353 -13.96 0.91 3.30
N ALA A 354 -13.67 1.17 2.02
CA ALA A 354 -12.31 1.16 1.50
C ALA A 354 -11.41 2.21 2.20
N ARG A 355 -11.93 3.41 2.47
CA ARG A 355 -11.23 4.47 3.21
C ARG A 355 -10.87 4.03 4.63
N ARG A 356 -11.82 3.40 5.34
CA ARG A 356 -11.58 2.84 6.70
C ARG A 356 -10.52 1.76 6.71
N LEU A 357 -10.49 0.91 5.67
CA LEU A 357 -9.49 -0.14 5.55
C LEU A 357 -8.11 0.43 5.19
N LEU A 358 -8.07 1.42 4.29
CA LEU A 358 -6.84 2.09 3.90
C LEU A 358 -6.15 2.79 5.10
N LEU A 359 -6.93 3.36 6.02
CA LEU A 359 -6.42 3.96 7.25
C LEU A 359 -5.68 2.99 8.18
N GLN A 360 -5.92 1.69 8.04
CA GLN A 360 -5.27 0.65 8.86
C GLN A 360 -3.93 0.18 8.28
N PHE A 361 -3.55 0.62 7.07
CA PHE A 361 -2.25 0.30 6.49
C PHE A 361 -1.13 1.05 7.19
N ASP A 362 -0.03 0.37 7.49
CA ASP A 362 1.15 0.94 8.12
C ASP A 362 1.79 2.05 7.29
N LEU A 363 1.87 1.80 5.99
CA LEU A 363 2.38 2.74 4.99
C LEU A 363 1.49 2.70 3.75
N VAL A 364 1.11 3.89 3.27
CA VAL A 364 0.48 4.10 1.97
C VAL A 364 1.48 4.78 1.07
N LEU A 365 1.84 4.13 -0.04
CA LEU A 365 2.74 4.68 -1.04
C LEU A 365 1.90 5.24 -2.19
N ASP A 366 2.25 6.44 -2.69
CA ASP A 366 1.64 7.02 -3.89
C ASP A 366 2.70 7.06 -5.00
N LEU A 367 2.51 6.27 -6.05
CA LEU A 367 3.47 6.20 -7.15
C LEU A 367 3.58 7.54 -7.90
N ASP A 368 2.54 8.38 -7.85
CA ASP A 368 2.51 9.69 -8.50
C ASP A 368 2.87 10.83 -7.55
N ALA A 369 3.31 10.52 -6.32
CA ALA A 369 3.88 11.49 -5.39
C ALA A 369 5.32 11.88 -5.74
N GLY A 370 5.96 11.13 -6.63
CA GLY A 370 7.37 11.29 -6.92
C GLY A 370 8.20 10.30 -6.12
N SER A 371 9.34 9.97 -6.71
CA SER A 371 10.11 8.81 -6.33
C SER A 371 10.82 8.97 -4.97
N GLU A 372 11.19 10.20 -4.61
CA GLU A 372 11.82 10.51 -3.32
C GLU A 372 10.90 10.23 -2.13
N THR A 373 9.57 10.40 -2.28
CA THR A 373 8.62 10.14 -1.18
C THR A 373 8.45 8.66 -0.95
N VAL A 374 8.35 7.92 -2.05
CA VAL A 374 8.33 6.47 -2.04
C VAL A 374 9.61 5.93 -1.41
N ASP A 375 10.76 6.48 -1.79
CA ASP A 375 12.07 6.10 -1.25
C ASP A 375 12.15 6.39 0.25
N LEU A 376 11.78 7.60 0.69
CA LEU A 376 11.71 7.95 2.10
C LEU A 376 10.81 6.99 2.87
N ALA A 377 9.64 6.65 2.34
CA ALA A 377 8.72 5.74 3.00
C ALA A 377 9.29 4.31 3.14
N ILE A 378 9.96 3.82 2.11
CA ILE A 378 10.61 2.50 2.12
C ILE A 378 11.81 2.50 3.07
N GLN A 379 12.72 3.47 2.95
CA GLN A 379 13.94 3.52 3.75
C GLN A 379 13.64 3.82 5.22
N GLN A 380 12.93 4.91 5.49
CA GLN A 380 12.66 5.35 6.86
C GLN A 380 11.53 4.54 7.52
N GLY A 381 10.55 4.07 6.74
CA GLY A 381 9.40 3.34 7.25
C GLY A 381 9.63 1.83 7.38
N LEU A 382 10.37 1.20 6.47
CA LEU A 382 10.64 -0.25 6.49
C LEU A 382 12.09 -0.60 6.88
N GLY A 383 13.00 0.38 6.90
CA GLY A 383 14.43 0.14 7.12
C GLY A 383 15.11 -0.60 5.97
N TRP A 384 14.53 -0.53 4.77
CA TRP A 384 15.12 -1.09 3.57
C TRP A 384 16.21 -0.16 3.03
N ASN A 385 17.35 -0.72 2.62
CA ASN A 385 18.45 0.05 2.06
C ASN A 385 18.22 0.38 0.58
N LEU A 386 17.51 -0.51 -0.13
CA LEU A 386 17.16 -0.34 -1.54
C LEU A 386 15.67 -0.07 -1.69
N SER A 387 15.31 0.87 -2.55
CA SER A 387 13.92 1.21 -2.83
C SER A 387 13.52 0.94 -4.27
N MET A 388 12.30 1.35 -4.64
CA MET A 388 11.86 1.28 -6.03
C MET A 388 12.65 2.20 -6.97
N LEU A 389 13.38 3.18 -6.43
CA LEU A 389 14.25 4.07 -7.23
C LEU A 389 15.50 3.37 -7.75
N ASP A 390 16.09 2.53 -6.92
CA ASP A 390 17.30 1.77 -7.27
C ASP A 390 17.01 0.70 -8.33
N LEU A 391 15.72 0.44 -8.58
CA LEU A 391 15.24 -0.49 -9.58
C LEU A 391 14.98 0.22 -10.91
N HIS A 392 15.94 0.12 -11.83
CA HIS A 392 15.69 0.41 -13.25
C HIS A 392 15.00 -0.76 -13.99
N VAL A 393 14.51 -1.73 -13.26
CA VAL A 393 14.09 -3.03 -13.80
C VAL A 393 12.58 -2.96 -14.06
N ARG A 394 12.20 -3.11 -15.33
CA ARG A 394 10.81 -3.31 -15.81
C ARG A 394 9.88 -2.08 -15.84
N SER A 395 10.27 -1.05 -16.59
CA SER A 395 9.31 -0.03 -17.02
C SER A 395 8.13 -0.66 -17.80
N SER A 396 6.98 0.01 -17.82
CA SER A 396 5.85 -0.43 -18.64
C SER A 396 6.23 -0.53 -20.12
N SER A 397 7.05 0.41 -20.63
CA SER A 397 7.54 0.37 -22.01
C SER A 397 8.44 -0.85 -22.27
N TRP A 398 9.30 -1.21 -21.32
CA TRP A 398 10.10 -2.43 -21.41
C TRP A 398 9.23 -3.69 -21.41
N ALA A 399 8.20 -3.74 -20.56
CA ALA A 399 7.30 -4.88 -20.52
C ALA A 399 6.51 -5.05 -21.84
N LEU A 400 6.01 -3.95 -22.41
CA LEU A 400 5.28 -3.97 -23.69
C LEU A 400 6.21 -4.34 -24.86
N SER A 401 7.43 -3.82 -24.90
CA SER A 401 8.40 -4.16 -25.96
C SER A 401 8.80 -5.64 -25.93
N LYS A 402 8.98 -6.23 -24.74
CA LYS A 402 9.19 -7.69 -24.58
C LYS A 402 8.00 -8.54 -25.01
N LEU A 403 6.82 -7.94 -25.15
CA LEU A 403 5.60 -8.59 -25.62
C LEU A 403 5.30 -8.27 -27.09
N ASN A 404 6.18 -7.54 -27.79
CA ASN A 404 5.98 -7.10 -29.18
C ASN A 404 4.63 -6.38 -29.38
N TYR A 405 4.33 -5.46 -28.47
CA TYR A 405 3.08 -4.70 -28.46
C TYR A 405 3.39 -3.20 -28.37
N SER A 406 2.78 -2.42 -29.27
CA SER A 406 2.77 -0.96 -29.22
C SER A 406 1.42 -0.46 -28.71
N LYS A 407 1.40 0.65 -27.97
CA LYS A 407 0.10 1.23 -27.51
C LYS A 407 -0.70 1.77 -28.70
N GLU A 408 0.00 2.16 -29.75
CA GLU A 408 -0.50 2.64 -31.03
C GLU A 408 -1.20 1.54 -31.82
N ASP A 409 -0.90 0.26 -31.54
CA ASP A 409 -1.59 -0.88 -32.16
C ASP A 409 -3.08 -0.89 -31.76
N CYS A 410 -3.37 -0.53 -30.50
CA CYS A 410 -4.73 -0.49 -29.95
C CYS A 410 -4.90 0.71 -29.02
N PRO A 411 -5.10 1.92 -29.57
CA PRO A 411 -5.16 3.15 -28.76
C PRO A 411 -6.34 3.12 -27.78
N ASN A 412 -7.49 2.57 -28.21
CA ASN A 412 -8.69 2.40 -27.37
C ASN A 412 -9.14 3.71 -26.70
N ASP A 413 -8.91 4.86 -27.32
CA ASP A 413 -9.19 6.17 -26.72
C ASP A 413 -10.67 6.33 -26.33
N GLU A 414 -11.58 5.88 -27.19
CA GLU A 414 -13.02 5.96 -26.95
C GLU A 414 -13.48 5.03 -25.81
N LEU A 415 -12.92 3.82 -25.76
CA LEU A 415 -13.14 2.90 -24.66
C LEU A 415 -12.61 3.49 -23.34
N LEU A 416 -11.37 3.99 -23.34
CA LEU A 416 -10.76 4.62 -22.17
C LEU A 416 -11.54 5.83 -21.71
N ARG A 417 -12.02 6.67 -22.62
CA ARG A 417 -12.88 7.83 -22.31
C ARG A 417 -14.14 7.38 -21.58
N THR A 418 -14.80 6.34 -22.09
CA THR A 418 -16.00 5.76 -21.47
C THR A 418 -15.69 5.19 -20.07
N LEU A 419 -14.63 4.39 -19.94
CA LEU A 419 -14.29 3.73 -18.68
C LEU A 419 -13.79 4.71 -17.62
N ARG A 420 -13.04 5.74 -17.99
CA ARG A 420 -12.58 6.81 -17.08
C ARG A 420 -13.74 7.52 -16.41
N ASN A 421 -14.86 7.74 -17.10
CA ASN A 421 -16.04 8.37 -16.48
C ASN A 421 -16.64 7.54 -15.34
N ARG A 422 -16.31 6.25 -15.24
CA ARG A 422 -16.80 5.33 -14.20
C ARG A 422 -15.87 5.19 -12.99
N GLN A 423 -14.65 5.75 -13.04
CA GLN A 423 -13.64 5.59 -11.99
C GLN A 423 -13.80 6.56 -10.81
N ASN A 424 -14.96 7.18 -10.62
CA ASN A 424 -15.16 8.15 -9.54
C ASN A 424 -14.94 7.55 -8.13
N PRO A 425 -15.43 6.34 -7.82
CA PRO A 425 -15.08 5.67 -6.57
C PRO A 425 -13.57 5.49 -6.37
N ASP A 426 -12.83 5.03 -7.38
CA ASP A 426 -11.38 4.90 -7.31
C ASP A 426 -10.67 6.25 -7.14
N ARG A 427 -11.14 7.32 -7.79
CA ARG A 427 -10.60 8.68 -7.61
C ARG A 427 -10.82 9.19 -6.19
N ALA A 428 -11.98 8.92 -5.60
CA ALA A 428 -12.29 9.30 -4.23
C ALA A 428 -11.41 8.56 -3.21
N LEU A 429 -11.20 7.25 -3.39
CA LEU A 429 -10.28 6.47 -2.57
C LEU A 429 -8.83 6.91 -2.77
N TYR A 430 -8.42 7.14 -4.02
CA TYR A 430 -7.07 7.58 -4.35
C TYR A 430 -6.76 8.94 -3.74
N SER A 431 -7.70 9.91 -3.80
CA SER A 431 -7.60 11.21 -3.13
C SER A 431 -7.24 11.06 -1.65
N THR A 432 -8.00 10.23 -0.91
CA THR A 432 -7.70 9.92 0.50
C THR A 432 -6.33 9.26 0.65
N GLY A 433 -5.99 8.31 -0.23
CA GLY A 433 -4.70 7.62 -0.23
C GLY A 433 -3.50 8.54 -0.47
N ARG A 434 -3.63 9.55 -1.34
CA ARG A 434 -2.60 10.57 -1.54
C ARG A 434 -2.39 11.40 -0.28
N THR A 435 -3.48 11.80 0.38
CA THR A 435 -3.38 12.52 1.66
C THR A 435 -2.73 11.66 2.74
N LEU A 436 -3.01 10.36 2.78
CA LEU A 436 -2.33 9.44 3.70
C LEU A 436 -0.85 9.28 3.40
N ALA A 437 -0.48 9.12 2.12
CA ALA A 437 0.93 9.09 1.70
C ALA A 437 1.66 10.39 2.05
N LEU A 438 1.00 11.56 1.92
CA LEU A 438 1.53 12.84 2.36
C LEU A 438 1.75 12.87 3.89
N LEU A 439 0.76 12.45 4.69
CA LEU A 439 0.89 12.40 6.14
C LEU A 439 2.04 11.48 6.58
N ASP A 440 2.14 10.29 5.97
CA ASP A 440 3.22 9.34 6.23
C ASP A 440 4.58 9.92 5.79
N GLY A 441 4.65 10.60 4.65
CA GLY A 441 5.85 11.28 4.15
C GLY A 441 6.32 12.42 5.06
N VAL A 442 5.41 13.28 5.52
CA VAL A 442 5.72 14.36 6.49
C VAL A 442 6.27 13.76 7.78
N PHE A 443 5.59 12.76 8.33
CA PHE A 443 6.01 12.05 9.53
C PHE A 443 7.42 11.48 9.42
N LEU A 444 7.69 10.71 8.36
CA LEU A 444 8.97 10.06 8.15
C LEU A 444 10.07 11.06 7.80
N GLY A 445 9.75 12.13 7.08
CA GLY A 445 10.68 13.19 6.73
C GLY A 445 11.16 13.94 7.97
N VAL A 446 10.23 14.30 8.86
CA VAL A 446 10.55 14.94 10.15
C VAL A 446 11.35 13.97 11.04
N ALA A 447 10.97 12.69 11.10
CA ALA A 447 11.74 11.68 11.84
C ALA A 447 13.20 11.61 11.36
N ARG A 448 13.42 11.52 10.04
CA ARG A 448 14.76 11.52 9.42
C ARG A 448 15.54 12.79 9.76
N ALA A 449 14.89 13.94 9.67
CA ALA A 449 15.49 15.23 9.98
C ALA A 449 15.94 15.38 11.43
N LEU A 450 15.20 14.77 12.35
CA LEU A 450 15.56 14.67 13.77
C LEU A 450 16.71 13.68 14.02
N GLY A 451 17.31 13.12 12.97
CA GLY A 451 18.39 12.15 13.05
C GLY A 451 17.93 10.76 13.48
N LEU A 452 16.62 10.49 13.51
CA LEU A 452 16.10 9.18 13.85
C LEU A 452 16.40 8.22 12.70
N ARG A 453 16.84 7.02 13.04
CA ARG A 453 17.20 5.98 12.06
C ARG A 453 16.21 4.82 12.15
N PRO A 454 15.97 4.10 11.04
CA PRO A 454 15.14 2.90 11.01
C PRO A 454 15.91 1.71 11.61
N VAL A 455 16.34 1.83 12.86
CA VAL A 455 17.00 0.77 13.60
C VAL A 455 16.16 0.52 14.83
N VAL A 456 15.69 -0.71 14.97
CA VAL A 456 15.12 -1.16 16.24
C VAL A 456 16.29 -1.16 17.22
N LEU A 457 16.28 -0.24 18.18
CA LEU A 457 17.19 -0.34 19.31
C LEU A 457 16.85 -1.66 19.99
N ALA A 458 17.67 -2.68 19.71
CA ALA A 458 17.52 -4.02 20.25
C ALA A 458 17.71 -3.90 21.76
N THR A 459 16.59 -3.61 22.44
CA THR A 459 16.47 -3.33 23.87
C THR A 459 17.30 -2.14 24.36
N MET A 460 16.66 -1.27 25.16
CA MET A 460 17.35 -0.41 26.12
C MET A 460 18.04 -1.21 27.25
N GLU A 461 18.29 -2.51 27.07
CA GLU A 461 18.94 -3.40 28.04
C GLU A 461 20.28 -4.00 27.56
N VAL A 462 20.74 -3.77 26.32
CA VAL A 462 22.14 -4.10 25.96
C VAL A 462 23.05 -2.92 26.32
N ALA A 463 23.22 -2.72 27.62
CA ALA A 463 24.34 -2.02 28.21
C ALA A 463 25.62 -2.87 28.10
N ALA A 464 26.08 -3.21 26.89
CA ALA A 464 27.37 -3.91 26.70
C ALA A 464 27.85 -3.94 25.23
N GLY A 465 28.17 -2.79 24.63
CA GLY A 465 29.29 -2.66 23.68
C GLY A 465 29.42 -3.54 22.43
N VAL A 466 28.47 -4.39 22.06
CA VAL A 466 28.57 -5.22 20.85
C VAL A 466 27.96 -4.47 19.67
N LEU A 467 28.82 -3.84 18.88
CA LEU A 467 28.47 -3.33 17.56
C LEU A 467 28.12 -4.53 16.66
N VAL A 468 26.84 -4.76 16.41
CA VAL A 468 26.40 -5.67 15.35
C VAL A 468 26.90 -5.10 14.01
N PRO A 469 27.70 -5.86 13.22
CA PRO A 469 28.24 -5.38 11.95
C PRO A 469 27.17 -4.91 10.98
N ARG A 470 27.49 -3.86 10.21
CA ARG A 470 26.62 -3.19 9.22
C ARG A 470 26.22 -4.07 8.03
N ASP A 471 26.91 -5.18 7.78
CA ASP A 471 26.86 -5.90 6.50
C ASP A 471 25.83 -7.04 6.45
N GLU A 472 25.01 -7.18 7.48
CA GLU A 472 23.95 -8.17 7.49
C GLU A 472 22.63 -7.42 7.71
N THR A 473 21.81 -7.13 6.69
CA THR A 473 20.51 -6.43 6.86
C THR A 473 19.36 -7.11 6.10
N GLY A 474 19.17 -8.41 6.32
CA GLY A 474 18.07 -9.16 5.73
C GLY A 474 16.66 -8.64 6.09
N CYS A 475 15.97 -7.99 5.16
CA CYS A 475 14.60 -7.44 5.19
C CYS A 475 14.34 -6.24 6.12
N GLY A 476 15.36 -5.42 6.40
CA GLY A 476 15.24 -4.17 7.17
C GLY A 476 14.73 -4.38 8.60
N LEU A 477 13.70 -3.63 9.00
CA LEU A 477 13.11 -3.69 10.35
C LEU A 477 12.45 -5.04 10.68
N MET A 478 12.21 -5.90 9.69
CA MET A 478 11.44 -7.14 9.84
C MET A 478 12.32 -8.37 10.03
N ARG A 479 13.52 -8.16 10.58
CA ARG A 479 14.38 -9.28 10.96
C ARG A 479 13.78 -10.05 12.13
N PRO A 480 13.75 -11.38 12.06
CA PRO A 480 13.66 -12.17 13.27
C PRO A 480 14.82 -11.76 14.17
N ALA A 481 14.56 -11.42 15.43
CA ALA A 481 15.61 -11.34 16.42
C ALA A 481 16.42 -12.63 16.33
N ALA A 482 17.73 -12.52 16.07
CA ALA A 482 18.58 -13.68 15.91
C ALA A 482 18.37 -14.58 17.12
N VAL A 483 17.76 -15.75 16.91
CA VAL A 483 17.66 -16.76 17.96
C VAL A 483 19.07 -17.31 18.14
N GLU A 484 19.86 -16.65 19.00
CA GLU A 484 21.15 -17.14 19.46
C GLU A 484 20.96 -18.56 20.01
N GLY A 485 21.26 -19.58 19.20
CA GLY A 485 21.23 -20.97 19.66
C GLY A 485 20.76 -22.01 18.65
N ALA A 486 20.08 -21.65 17.57
CA ALA A 486 19.70 -22.62 16.55
C ALA A 486 20.88 -22.90 15.60
N ARG A 487 21.76 -23.84 15.99
CA ARG A 487 22.74 -24.45 15.08
C ARG A 487 21.99 -24.84 13.79
N ARG A 488 22.39 -24.26 12.65
CA ARG A 488 22.01 -24.73 11.31
C ARG A 488 22.42 -26.20 11.21
N GLY A 489 21.49 -27.10 11.53
CA GLY A 489 21.56 -28.49 11.13
C GLY A 489 21.32 -28.56 9.64
N ASP A 490 22.14 -29.34 8.95
CA ASP A 490 22.23 -29.49 7.50
C ASP A 490 20.87 -29.71 6.81
N ALA A 491 20.24 -28.62 6.37
CA ALA A 491 19.15 -28.65 5.40
C ALA A 491 19.73 -28.56 3.98
N ALA A 492 20.56 -29.53 3.62
CA ALA A 492 21.20 -29.63 2.32
C ALA A 492 21.00 -31.02 1.71
N THR A 493 19.75 -31.48 1.52
CA THR A 493 19.41 -32.53 0.53
C THR A 493 17.89 -32.66 0.36
N ALA A 494 17.28 -31.73 -0.38
CA ALA A 494 15.95 -31.94 -0.98
C ALA A 494 15.86 -31.22 -2.33
N ARG A 495 16.85 -31.47 -3.20
CA ARG A 495 16.73 -31.25 -4.65
C ARG A 495 16.97 -32.60 -5.32
N GLY A 496 15.91 -33.39 -5.46
CA GLY A 496 15.95 -34.66 -6.16
C GLY A 496 14.58 -35.02 -6.74
N GLY A 497 14.49 -35.05 -8.07
CA GLY A 497 13.47 -35.84 -8.77
C GLY A 497 12.20 -35.11 -9.20
N GLY A 498 12.30 -34.21 -10.19
CA GLY A 498 11.16 -33.85 -11.04
C GLY A 498 10.73 -35.03 -11.90
N GLY A 499 9.90 -35.92 -11.35
CA GLY A 499 9.18 -36.95 -12.10
C GLY A 499 8.05 -36.32 -12.91
N LYS A 500 8.14 -36.42 -14.25
CA LYS A 500 7.02 -36.14 -15.16
C LYS A 500 5.88 -37.11 -14.86
N ALA A 501 4.84 -36.65 -14.17
CA ALA A 501 3.55 -37.34 -14.14
C ALA A 501 2.81 -37.09 -15.47
N SER A 502 2.88 -38.06 -16.38
CA SER A 502 1.96 -38.14 -17.51
C SER A 502 0.54 -38.40 -16.99
N ARG A 503 -0.34 -37.41 -17.10
CA ARG A 503 -1.79 -37.66 -17.00
C ARG A 503 -2.23 -38.34 -18.30
N SER A 504 -2.46 -39.65 -18.22
CA SER A 504 -3.19 -40.40 -19.24
C SER A 504 -4.66 -39.97 -19.18
N SER A 505 -5.17 -39.52 -20.31
CA SER A 505 -6.58 -39.48 -20.63
C SER A 505 -7.20 -40.87 -20.50
N ALA A 506 -8.25 -40.99 -19.71
CA ALA A 506 -9.22 -42.08 -19.81
C ALA A 506 -10.53 -41.50 -20.35
N LYS A 507 -11.13 -42.28 -21.25
CA LYS A 507 -12.24 -41.98 -22.17
C LYS A 507 -13.50 -41.43 -21.52
#